data_AF-A0A8E7AYU5-F1
#
_entry.id   AF-A0A8E7AYU5-F1
#
_cell.length_a   1.000
_cell.length_b   1.000
_cell.length_c   1.000
_cell.angle_alpha   90.00
_cell.angle_beta   90.00
_cell.angle_gamma   90.00
#
_symmetry.space_group_name_H-M   'P 1'
#
loop_
_entity.id
_entity.type
_entity.pdbx_description
1 polymer ?
#
loop_
_entity_poly.entity_id
_entity_poly.type
_entity_poly.pdbx_seq_one_letter_code
_entity_poly.pdbx_strand_id
1 'polypeptide(L)' 'MKCYICAKAGKETDAVGICIVCGMGLCMDHAIREDMDIWEGGYPFPIKKTKVKMPRILCEECKNAMNG' A
#
# COMPACT_ATOMS: atom_id res chain seq x y z
N MET A 1 -4.12 -15.63 -6.73
CA MET A 1 -4.94 -14.38 -6.68
C MET A 1 -4.53 -13.47 -7.84
N LYS A 2 -5.43 -12.66 -8.41
CA LYS A 2 -5.17 -11.87 -9.63
C LYS A 2 -4.95 -10.39 -9.34
N CYS A 3 -4.19 -9.71 -10.19
CA CYS A 3 -4.02 -8.26 -10.12
C CYS A 3 -5.32 -7.56 -10.55
N TYR A 4 -5.87 -6.74 -9.66
CA TYR A 4 -7.14 -6.05 -9.88
C TYR A 4 -7.08 -5.05 -11.05
N ILE A 5 -5.96 -4.33 -11.19
CA ILE A 5 -5.77 -3.34 -12.26
C ILE A 5 -5.65 -4.05 -13.62
N CYS A 6 -4.87 -5.14 -13.71
CA CYS A 6 -4.80 -5.95 -14.93
C CYS A 6 -6.17 -6.54 -15.29
N ALA A 7 -6.90 -7.08 -14.31
CA ALA A 7 -8.21 -7.66 -14.53
C ALA A 7 -9.23 -6.65 -15.09
N LYS A 8 -9.20 -5.39 -14.63
CA LYS A 8 -10.00 -4.30 -15.21
C LYS A 8 -9.69 -4.04 -16.69
N ALA A 9 -8.45 -4.25 -17.11
CA ALA A 9 -8.02 -4.14 -18.50
C ALA A 9 -8.24 -5.44 -19.30
N GLY A 10 -8.92 -6.44 -18.74
CA GLY A 10 -9.13 -7.75 -19.36
C GLY A 10 -7.88 -8.62 -19.44
N LYS A 11 -6.82 -8.29 -18.68
CA LYS A 11 -5.58 -9.06 -18.63
C LYS A 11 -5.57 -9.97 -17.40
N GLU A 12 -5.24 -11.24 -17.64
CA GLU A 12 -5.01 -12.21 -16.58
C GLU A 12 -3.55 -12.14 -16.11
N THR A 13 -3.31 -11.51 -14.97
CA THR A 13 -1.97 -11.40 -14.37
C THR A 13 -2.05 -11.79 -12.91
N ASP A 14 -1.11 -12.63 -12.45
CA ASP A 14 -1.06 -13.03 -11.05
C ASP A 14 -0.60 -11.87 -10.17
N ALA A 15 -1.26 -11.73 -9.01
CA ALA A 15 -0.85 -10.78 -8.00
C ALA A 15 0.24 -11.37 -7.10
N VAL A 16 1.23 -10.55 -6.80
CA VAL A 16 2.39 -10.85 -5.94
C VAL A 16 2.25 -10.23 -4.54
N GLY A 17 1.30 -9.30 -4.37
CA GLY A 17 1.06 -8.61 -3.10
C GLY A 17 -0.32 -7.96 -3.06
N ILE A 18 -0.59 -7.27 -1.96
CA ILE A 18 -1.88 -6.63 -1.66
C ILE A 18 -1.62 -5.17 -1.25
N CYS A 19 -2.45 -4.25 -1.74
CA CYS A 19 -2.46 -2.88 -1.23
C CYS A 19 -2.90 -2.86 0.24
N ILE A 20 -2.07 -2.34 1.14
CA ILE A 20 -2.39 -2.34 2.58
C ILE A 20 -3.61 -1.47 2.94
N VAL A 21 -3.96 -0.49 2.09
CA VAL A 21 -5.06 0.45 2.35
C VAL A 21 -6.39 -0.11 1.87
N CYS A 22 -6.49 -0.55 0.61
CA CYS A 22 -7.76 -0.96 0.00
C CYS A 22 -7.91 -2.47 -0.23
N GLY A 23 -6.87 -3.27 0.01
CA GLY A 23 -6.95 -4.73 -0.06
C GLY A 23 -6.92 -5.35 -1.46
N MET A 24 -6.71 -4.57 -2.53
CA MET A 24 -6.64 -5.13 -3.88
C MET A 24 -5.35 -5.91 -4.14
N GLY A 25 -5.43 -6.99 -4.93
CA GLY A 25 -4.26 -7.72 -5.40
C GLY A 25 -3.50 -6.94 -6.48
N LEU A 26 -2.16 -6.93 -6.40
CA LEU A 26 -1.27 -6.18 -7.29
C LEU A 26 -0.17 -7.09 -7.86
N CYS A 27 0.11 -7.00 -9.17
CA CYS A 27 1.28 -7.61 -9.80
C CYS A 27 2.53 -6.73 -9.60
N MET A 28 3.70 -7.18 -10.07
CA MET A 28 4.96 -6.43 -9.93
C MET A 28 4.90 -5.01 -10.51
N ASP A 29 4.17 -4.82 -11.62
CA ASP A 29 4.07 -3.50 -12.28
C ASP A 29 3.16 -2.52 -11.52
N HIS A 30 2.15 -3.06 -10.83
CA HIS A 30 1.15 -2.25 -10.12
C HIS A 30 1.39 -2.18 -8.61
N ALA A 31 2.36 -2.92 -8.08
CA ALA A 31 2.74 -2.93 -6.68
C ALA A 31 3.80 -1.85 -6.42
N ILE A 32 3.39 -0.74 -5.80
CA ILE A 32 4.30 0.34 -5.44
C ILE A 32 4.76 0.11 -4.00
N ARG A 33 6.08 0.01 -3.81
CA ARG A 33 6.69 -0.03 -2.48
C ARG A 33 7.04 1.39 -2.05
N GLU A 34 6.50 1.81 -0.91
CA GLU A 34 6.74 3.13 -0.34
C GLU A 34 7.08 3.03 1.16
N ASP A 35 8.11 3.75 1.57
CA ASP A 35 8.55 3.80 2.96
C ASP A 35 7.79 4.90 3.70
N MET A 36 6.81 4.49 4.50
CA MET A 36 5.92 5.40 5.20
C MET A 36 6.32 5.62 6.65
N ASP A 37 6.05 6.83 7.15
CA ASP A 37 6.23 7.17 8.56
C ASP A 37 5.29 6.30 9.42
N ILE A 38 5.84 5.70 10.47
CA ILE A 38 5.04 5.05 11.50
C ILE A 38 4.84 6.02 12.65
N TRP A 39 3.65 5.97 13.20
CA TRP A 39 3.30 6.65 14.42
C TRP A 39 3.18 5.61 15.54
N GLU A 40 3.96 5.79 16.59
CA GLU A 40 3.93 4.96 17.80
C GLU A 40 3.24 5.73 18.92
N GLY A 41 2.39 5.02 19.65
CA GLY A 41 1.57 5.59 20.71
C GLY A 41 0.21 4.91 20.73
N GLY A 42 -0.42 4.91 21.89
CA GLY A 42 -1.76 4.37 22.09
C GLY A 42 -2.65 5.43 22.71
N TYR A 43 -3.95 5.28 22.54
CA TYR A 43 -4.91 6.04 23.33
C TYR A 43 -4.70 5.70 24.82
N PRO A 44 -4.60 6.66 25.76
CA PRO A 44 -4.83 8.12 25.65
C PRO A 44 -3.55 8.99 25.56
N PHE A 45 -2.37 8.43 25.30
CA PHE A 45 -1.07 9.09 25.39
C PHE A 45 -0.58 9.68 24.06
N PRO A 46 0.37 10.64 24.06
CA PRO A 46 0.76 11.36 22.84
C PRO A 46 1.41 10.42 21.82
N ILE A 47 0.86 10.47 20.61
CA ILE A 47 1.37 9.78 19.43
C ILE A 47 2.66 10.48 18.98
N LYS A 48 3.75 9.72 18.80
CA LYS A 48 5.04 10.22 18.33
C LYS A 48 5.39 9.57 17.00
N LYS A 49 5.94 10.35 16.08
CA LYS A 49 6.55 9.78 14.86
C LYS A 49 7.77 8.94 15.26
N THR A 50 7.80 7.69 14.80
CA THR A 50 8.96 6.82 14.94
C THR A 50 10.08 7.31 14.02
N LYS A 51 11.33 7.04 14.41
CA LYS A 51 12.51 7.34 13.57
C LYS A 51 12.67 6.38 12.38
N VAL A 52 11.91 5.29 12.36
CA VAL A 52 12.01 4.23 11.37
C VAL A 52 10.82 4.33 10.42
N LYS A 53 11.11 4.31 9.12
CA LYS A 53 10.08 4.17 8.09
C LYS A 53 9.84 2.70 7.80
N MET A 54 8.60 2.32 7.55
CA MET A 54 8.25 0.94 7.23
C MET A 54 7.78 0.82 5.78
N PRO A 55 8.33 -0.15 5.04
CA PRO A 55 7.93 -0.39 3.67
C PRO A 55 6.50 -0.92 3.63
N ARG A 56 5.66 -0.30 2.82
CA ARG A 56 4.29 -0.70 2.56
C ARG A 56 4.08 -0.89 1.07
N ILE A 57 3.20 -1.83 0.73
CA ILE A 57 2.76 -2.05 -0.65
C ILE A 57 1.46 -1.28 -0.85
N LEU A 58 1.44 -0.40 -1.85
CA LEU A 58 0.30 0.44 -2.22
C LEU A 58 -0.02 0.28 -3.70
N CYS A 59 -1.29 0.49 -4.06
CA CYS A 59 -1.66 0.80 -5.43
C CYS A 59 -1.42 2.29 -5.70
N GLU A 60 -1.38 2.68 -6.97
CA GLU A 60 -1.15 4.07 -7.41
C GLU A 60 -2.15 5.07 -6.79
N GLU A 61 -3.43 4.72 -6.75
CA GLU A 61 -4.47 5.57 -6.18
C GLU A 61 -4.22 5.84 -4.68
N CYS A 62 -3.95 4.80 -3.89
CA CYS A 62 -3.68 4.95 -2.46
C CYS A 62 -2.36 5.68 -2.19
N LYS A 63 -1.32 5.43 -3.01
CA LYS A 63 -0.05 6.15 -2.92
C LYS A 63 -0.24 7.65 -3.14
N ASN A 64 -1.03 8.02 -4.14
CA ASN A 64 -1.33 9.43 -4.42
C ASN A 64 -2.15 10.06 -3.29
N ALA A 65 -3.12 9.33 -2.72
CA ALA A 65 -3.92 9.80 -1.59
C ALA A 65 -3.12 9.98 -0.29
N MET A 66 -2.02 9.25 -0.09
CA MET A 66 -1.17 9.39 1.10
C MET A 66 -0.12 10.51 0.98
N ASN A 67 0.15 10.98 -0.24
CA ASN A 67 1.15 12.00 -0.54
C ASN A 67 0.55 13.37 -0.95
N GLY A 68 -0.78 13.47 -1.09
CA GLY A 68 -1.50 14.71 -1.38
C GLY A 68 -2.13 15.30 -0.13
#